data_AF-A0A8C4R8D0-F1
#
_entry.id   AF-A0A8C4R8D0-F1
#
_cell.length_a   1.000
_cell.length_b   1.000
_cell.length_c   1.000
_cell.angle_alpha   90.00
_cell.angle_beta   90.00
_cell.angle_gamma   90.00
#
_symmetry.space_group_name_H-M   'P 1'
#
loop_
_entity.id
_entity.type
_entity.pdbx_description
1 polymer ?
#
loop_
_entity_poly.entity_id
_entity_poly.type
_entity_poly.pdbx_seq_one_letter_code
_entity_poly.pdbx_strand_id
1 'polypeptide(L)'
;DRKPTKTKQTSMVLIPNSTYSIPLRFEVSRSDLITNGVSWPSSSLSHFDETLRTAWQSRLDAGLFRYPLRSSPLSRVLSPPHDVRFPFVAQLNPERSSERRPPQRFASVQQPFDHEAFHFGRIPCREVLFELRVHDYLVINVSPLEFGHVLLLPQPGRLLCQALSSRAVRLALRTLLLSAHPGFRVGFNSLRACASVNHLHLHAYYLEHRLPVEWMKLSVIPGLRAAIPLRLALPPASPIPSFAVSVHPEEPGALKKLTDIVCEVVQLMAQCEIAHNVMFTRGEETTTARCMVSMVRAFIWPRKSSPETKNLGAFNVALCELAGHLPVSSREHFDMLCWNDAATALKDQALSEQDFALLQKDVVKLLNNFVALAMMKKNVCKIVM
;
A
#
# COMPACT_ATOMS: atom_id res chain seq x y z
N ASP A 1 9.82 30.15 50.00
CA ASP A 1 10.66 29.53 48.95
C ASP A 1 10.05 28.30 48.31
N ARG A 2 9.28 28.50 47.22
CA ARG A 2 8.88 27.42 46.31
C ARG A 2 9.56 27.67 44.96
N LYS A 3 10.62 26.91 44.65
CA LYS A 3 11.22 26.87 43.32
C LYS A 3 10.40 25.95 42.41
N PRO A 4 10.19 26.28 41.13
CA PRO A 4 9.39 25.47 40.21
C PRO A 4 10.19 24.29 39.67
N THR A 5 9.55 23.13 39.60
CA THR A 5 10.04 21.93 38.92
C THR A 5 9.97 22.14 37.41
N LYS A 6 11.12 22.28 36.75
CA LYS A 6 11.24 22.19 35.30
C LYS A 6 10.99 20.75 34.87
N THR A 7 9.90 20.53 34.14
CA THR A 7 9.64 19.34 33.34
C THR A 7 10.80 19.12 32.37
N LYS A 8 11.52 18.00 32.52
CA LYS A 8 12.50 17.53 31.53
C LYS A 8 11.73 17.13 30.26
N GLN A 9 11.85 17.98 29.26
CA GLN A 9 11.55 17.68 27.86
C GLN A 9 12.56 16.60 27.41
N THR A 10 12.13 15.35 27.39
CA THR A 10 12.96 14.24 26.93
C THR A 10 13.15 14.36 25.42
N SER A 11 14.40 14.63 25.07
CA SER A 11 14.98 14.80 23.75
C SER A 11 14.69 13.63 22.80
N MET A 12 14.38 13.99 21.55
CA MET A 12 14.26 13.10 20.40
C MET A 12 15.50 12.22 20.23
N VAL A 13 15.28 10.95 19.89
CA VAL A 13 16.34 10.03 19.46
C VAL A 13 16.89 10.53 18.13
N LEU A 14 18.12 11.03 18.23
CA LEU A 14 19.05 11.30 17.14
C LEU A 14 19.23 10.04 16.30
N ILE A 15 19.17 10.19 14.98
CA ILE A 15 19.86 9.28 14.06
C ILE A 15 21.32 9.30 14.52
N PRO A 16 21.86 8.21 15.10
CA PRO A 16 23.12 8.28 15.78
C PRO A 16 24.24 8.60 14.78
N ASN A 17 25.06 9.57 15.18
CA ASN A 17 26.39 9.89 14.66
C ASN A 17 26.91 8.90 13.61
N SER A 18 26.68 9.21 12.34
CA SER A 18 27.55 8.77 11.26
C SER A 18 27.86 10.01 10.44
N THR A 19 29.13 10.18 10.06
CA THR A 19 29.70 11.29 9.30
C THR A 19 29.18 11.42 7.86
N TYR A 20 27.97 10.94 7.59
CA TYR A 20 27.32 10.96 6.29
C TYR A 20 26.10 11.88 6.34
N SER A 21 26.10 12.84 5.41
CA SER A 21 25.11 13.89 5.15
C SER A 21 23.68 13.52 5.54
N ILE A 22 22.99 14.48 6.20
CA ILE A 22 21.53 14.52 6.35
C ILE A 22 20.89 14.05 5.03
N PRO A 23 19.89 13.14 5.04
CA PRO A 23 19.24 12.70 3.82
C PRO A 23 18.83 13.92 3.00
N LEU A 24 19.18 13.94 1.71
CA LEU A 24 18.76 14.99 0.79
C LEU A 24 17.25 15.16 0.93
N ARG A 25 16.80 16.40 1.11
CA ARG A 25 15.37 16.70 1.17
C ARG A 25 14.87 16.75 -0.26
N PHE A 26 13.89 15.91 -0.60
CA PHE A 26 13.21 16.00 -1.88
C PHE A 26 12.17 17.12 -1.77
N GLU A 27 12.45 18.24 -2.44
CA GLU A 27 11.56 19.38 -2.43
C GLU A 27 10.31 19.07 -3.25
N VAL A 28 9.15 19.10 -2.59
CA VAL A 28 7.87 18.82 -3.25
C VAL A 28 6.96 20.03 -3.13
N SER A 29 6.70 20.66 -4.26
CA SER A 29 5.69 21.70 -4.46
C SER A 29 4.32 21.08 -4.80
N ARG A 30 3.30 21.93 -4.95
CA ARG A 30 1.98 21.45 -5.42
C ARG A 30 1.98 21.13 -6.92
N SER A 31 2.78 21.83 -7.71
CA SER A 31 2.88 21.63 -9.17
C SER A 31 3.55 20.31 -9.55
N ASP A 32 4.28 19.68 -8.63
CA ASP A 32 4.90 18.37 -8.87
C ASP A 32 3.88 17.22 -8.79
N LEU A 33 2.67 17.46 -8.28
CA LEU A 33 1.63 16.45 -8.20
C LEU A 33 0.91 16.34 -9.54
N ILE A 34 1.05 15.19 -10.18
CA ILE A 34 0.46 14.90 -11.49
C ILE A 34 -1.01 14.48 -11.29
N THR A 35 -1.95 15.41 -11.44
CA THR A 35 -3.38 15.12 -11.25
C THR A 35 -4.13 14.77 -12.53
N ASN A 36 -3.60 15.18 -13.69
CA ASN A 36 -4.29 15.15 -14.99
C ASN A 36 -4.28 13.75 -15.65
N GLY A 37 -3.88 12.71 -14.90
CA GLY A 37 -3.72 11.34 -15.38
C GLY A 37 -2.40 11.03 -16.07
N VAL A 38 -2.13 9.74 -16.23
CA VAL A 38 -0.93 9.20 -16.89
C VAL A 38 -1.35 8.05 -17.82
N SER A 39 -0.53 7.64 -18.78
CA SER A 39 -0.93 6.64 -19.79
C SER A 39 0.01 5.45 -19.90
N TRP A 40 -0.56 4.30 -20.29
CA TRP A 40 0.16 3.10 -20.71
C TRP A 40 0.41 3.09 -22.23
N PRO A 41 1.58 2.62 -22.72
CA PRO A 41 2.81 2.41 -21.96
C PRO A 41 3.37 3.75 -21.46
N SER A 42 4.16 3.71 -20.37
CA SER A 42 4.78 4.94 -19.84
C SER A 42 5.72 5.53 -20.88
N SER A 43 5.50 6.80 -21.28
CA SER A 43 6.35 7.49 -22.26
C SER A 43 7.31 8.50 -21.63
N SER A 44 7.13 8.84 -20.35
CA SER A 44 7.95 9.84 -19.65
C SER A 44 8.10 9.47 -18.18
N LEU A 45 9.17 9.99 -17.57
CA LEU A 45 9.43 9.95 -16.14
C LEU A 45 9.24 11.34 -15.57
N SER A 46 8.68 11.43 -14.36
CA SER A 46 8.72 12.68 -13.60
C SER A 46 10.10 12.90 -12.99
N HIS A 47 10.36 14.12 -12.50
CA HIS A 47 11.55 14.39 -11.69
C HIS A 47 11.65 13.47 -10.46
N PHE A 48 10.52 13.12 -9.86
CA PHE A 48 10.46 12.16 -8.76
C PHE A 48 10.90 10.76 -9.20
N ASP A 49 10.42 10.29 -10.35
CA ASP A 49 10.77 8.97 -10.87
C ASP A 49 12.27 8.90 -11.20
N GLU A 50 12.81 9.89 -11.89
CA GLU A 50 14.24 9.97 -12.21
C GLU A 50 15.09 9.96 -10.93
N THR A 51 14.71 10.78 -9.93
CA THR A 51 15.45 10.89 -8.68
C THR A 51 15.40 9.58 -7.89
N LEU A 52 14.23 8.96 -7.75
CA LEU A 52 14.06 7.68 -7.06
C LEU A 52 14.86 6.59 -7.76
N ARG A 53 14.70 6.44 -9.08
CA ARG A 53 15.35 5.37 -9.86
C ARG A 53 16.86 5.49 -9.81
N THR A 54 17.41 6.69 -9.99
CA THR A 54 18.85 6.97 -9.90
C THR A 54 19.39 6.67 -8.51
N ALA A 55 18.71 7.14 -7.46
CA ALA A 55 19.14 6.90 -6.09
C ALA A 55 19.07 5.40 -5.75
N TRP A 56 18.01 4.70 -6.16
CA TRP A 56 17.85 3.26 -5.95
C TRP A 56 18.96 2.47 -6.67
N GLN A 57 19.27 2.80 -7.93
CA GLN A 57 20.35 2.18 -8.70
C GLN A 57 21.72 2.40 -8.02
N SER A 58 21.99 3.63 -7.55
CA SER A 58 23.21 3.93 -6.79
C SER A 58 23.35 3.06 -5.53
N ARG A 59 22.25 2.72 -4.84
CA ARG A 59 22.27 1.81 -3.69
C ARG A 59 22.51 0.36 -4.12
N LEU A 60 22.09 -0.01 -5.34
CA LEU A 60 22.30 -1.34 -5.91
C LEU A 60 23.77 -1.53 -6.23
N ASP A 61 24.36 -0.55 -6.91
CA ASP A 61 25.78 -0.53 -7.27
C ASP A 61 26.68 -0.51 -6.02
N ALA A 62 26.20 0.10 -4.94
CA ALA A 62 26.88 0.11 -3.63
C ALA A 62 26.70 -1.19 -2.81
N GLY A 63 26.00 -2.20 -3.33
CA GLY A 63 25.84 -3.51 -2.67
C GLY A 63 24.98 -3.49 -1.40
N LEU A 64 24.00 -2.58 -1.31
CA LEU A 64 23.19 -2.40 -0.10
C LEU A 64 21.96 -3.31 -0.01
N PHE A 65 21.71 -4.13 -1.04
CA PHE A 65 20.63 -5.09 -1.08
C PHE A 65 21.11 -6.48 -0.65
N ARG A 66 20.21 -7.29 -0.11
CA ARG A 66 20.53 -8.67 0.30
C ARG A 66 20.84 -9.59 -0.87
N TYR A 67 20.28 -9.27 -2.04
CA TYR A 67 20.51 -9.93 -3.31
C TYR A 67 20.35 -8.92 -4.43
N PRO A 68 21.08 -9.06 -5.54
CA PRO A 68 20.83 -8.25 -6.73
C PRO A 68 19.52 -8.70 -7.36
N LEU A 69 18.62 -7.76 -7.66
CA LEU A 69 17.50 -8.06 -8.54
C LEU A 69 18.03 -8.14 -9.98
N ARG A 70 17.65 -9.16 -10.73
CA ARG A 70 17.98 -9.23 -12.17
C ARG A 70 17.42 -8.00 -12.87
N SER A 71 18.17 -7.42 -13.80
CA SER A 71 17.76 -6.20 -14.53
C SER A 71 16.43 -6.33 -15.27
N SER A 72 15.97 -7.56 -15.53
CA SER A 72 14.61 -7.88 -15.96
C SER A 72 14.22 -9.24 -15.38
N PRO A 73 13.40 -9.28 -14.30
CA PRO A 73 12.88 -10.54 -13.77
C PRO A 73 12.09 -11.29 -14.86
N LEU A 74 12.21 -12.61 -14.89
CA LEU A 74 11.43 -13.44 -15.81
C LEU A 74 9.95 -13.36 -15.40
N SER A 75 9.10 -12.81 -16.26
CA SER A 75 7.67 -12.69 -16.02
C SER A 75 6.83 -13.34 -17.12
N ARG A 76 5.61 -13.77 -16.77
CA ARG A 76 4.59 -14.24 -17.71
C ARG A 76 3.19 -13.91 -17.23
N VAL A 77 2.28 -13.68 -18.17
CA VAL A 77 0.87 -13.44 -17.87
C VAL A 77 0.13 -14.78 -17.75
N LEU A 78 -0.58 -14.99 -16.65
CA LEU A 78 -1.50 -16.10 -16.48
C LEU A 78 -2.88 -15.66 -16.96
N SER A 79 -3.30 -16.20 -18.10
CA SER A 79 -4.59 -15.86 -18.71
C SER A 79 -5.75 -16.47 -17.92
N PRO A 80 -6.79 -15.67 -17.60
CA PRO A 80 -8.00 -16.17 -16.96
C PRO A 80 -8.90 -16.96 -17.94
N PRO A 81 -9.92 -17.69 -17.43
CA PRO A 81 -11.06 -18.14 -18.23
C PRO A 81 -11.74 -16.98 -18.98
N HIS A 82 -12.45 -17.29 -20.07
CA HIS A 82 -12.98 -16.28 -21.01
C HIS A 82 -13.95 -15.24 -20.39
N ASP A 83 -14.67 -15.61 -19.33
CA ASP A 83 -15.63 -14.77 -18.61
C ASP A 83 -15.00 -13.94 -17.48
N VAL A 84 -13.73 -14.20 -17.15
CA VAL A 84 -13.01 -13.55 -16.07
C VAL A 84 -12.01 -12.54 -16.62
N ARG A 85 -11.99 -11.36 -16.02
CA ARG A 85 -11.17 -10.23 -16.45
C ARG A 85 -10.14 -9.87 -15.36
N PHE A 86 -9.39 -10.87 -14.93
CA PHE A 86 -8.37 -10.73 -13.88
C PHE A 86 -7.11 -11.54 -14.25
N PRO A 87 -6.33 -11.15 -15.26
CA PRO A 87 -5.04 -11.80 -15.51
C PRO A 87 -4.09 -11.60 -14.33
N PHE A 88 -3.25 -12.59 -14.07
CA PHE A 88 -2.13 -12.46 -13.14
C PHE A 88 -0.83 -12.24 -13.90
N VAL A 89 0.13 -11.57 -13.27
CA VAL A 89 1.51 -11.46 -13.74
C VAL A 89 2.37 -12.27 -12.78
N ALA A 90 2.79 -13.46 -13.21
CA ALA A 90 3.75 -14.25 -12.47
C ALA A 90 5.17 -13.75 -12.76
N GLN A 91 6.00 -13.64 -11.73
CA GLN A 91 7.37 -13.14 -11.81
C GLN A 91 8.30 -14.00 -10.97
N LEU A 92 9.32 -14.60 -11.58
CA LEU A 92 10.29 -15.44 -10.87
C LEU A 92 11.20 -14.57 -10.00
N ASN A 93 11.19 -14.81 -8.68
CA ASN A 93 12.04 -14.12 -7.70
C ASN A 93 12.43 -15.06 -6.54
N PRO A 94 13.29 -16.07 -6.81
CA PRO A 94 13.67 -17.07 -5.82
C PRO A 94 14.49 -16.50 -4.67
N GLU A 95 15.40 -15.56 -4.95
CA GLU A 95 16.28 -14.95 -3.95
C GLU A 95 15.48 -14.19 -2.89
N ARG A 96 14.34 -13.57 -3.26
CA ARG A 96 13.44 -12.95 -2.26
C ARG A 96 12.86 -13.93 -1.27
N SER A 97 12.71 -15.18 -1.67
CA SER A 97 12.14 -16.22 -0.81
C SER A 97 13.19 -16.77 0.16
N SER A 98 14.45 -16.90 -0.28
CA SER A 98 15.56 -17.41 0.56
C SER A 98 16.22 -16.33 1.42
N GLU A 99 16.50 -15.14 0.87
CA GLU A 99 17.40 -14.16 1.51
C GLU A 99 16.67 -13.14 2.39
N ARG A 100 15.35 -13.04 2.25
CA ARG A 100 14.55 -12.07 3.02
C ARG A 100 14.55 -12.43 4.50
N ARG A 101 14.64 -11.41 5.36
CA ARG A 101 14.51 -11.58 6.81
C ARG A 101 13.24 -12.37 7.17
N PRO A 102 13.31 -13.31 8.12
CA PRO A 102 12.12 -13.91 8.71
C PRO A 102 11.14 -12.85 9.22
N PRO A 103 9.83 -13.00 8.97
CA PRO A 103 8.84 -12.07 9.49
C PRO A 103 8.75 -12.21 11.02
N GLN A 104 8.44 -11.11 11.70
CA GLN A 104 8.05 -11.15 13.11
C GLN A 104 6.72 -11.89 13.29
N ARG A 105 6.52 -12.45 14.48
CA ARG A 105 5.27 -13.11 14.87
C ARG A 105 4.35 -12.11 15.55
N PHE A 106 3.07 -12.13 15.16
CA PHE A 106 2.08 -11.20 15.68
C PHE A 106 0.89 -11.92 16.26
N ALA A 107 0.55 -11.65 17.51
CA ALA A 107 -0.62 -12.22 18.17
C ALA A 107 -1.92 -11.49 17.77
N SER A 108 -1.83 -10.22 17.42
CA SER A 108 -2.98 -9.32 17.15
C SER A 108 -2.69 -8.38 15.99
N VAL A 109 -3.75 -7.91 15.33
CA VAL A 109 -3.67 -6.84 14.32
C VAL A 109 -3.20 -5.52 14.96
N GLN A 110 -3.49 -5.32 16.24
CA GLN A 110 -3.18 -4.12 17.02
C GLN A 110 -2.04 -4.35 18.03
N GLN A 111 -1.14 -5.30 17.76
CA GLN A 111 -0.03 -5.58 18.66
C GLN A 111 0.80 -4.30 18.96
N PRO A 112 1.10 -4.00 20.24
CA PRO A 112 1.96 -2.89 20.62
C PRO A 112 3.35 -2.96 19.99
N PHE A 113 3.96 -1.80 19.80
CA PHE A 113 5.32 -1.68 19.28
C PHE A 113 6.29 -2.40 20.21
N ASP A 114 7.19 -3.18 19.62
CA ASP A 114 8.26 -3.88 20.35
C ASP A 114 9.59 -3.15 20.10
N HIS A 115 10.15 -2.58 21.16
CA HIS A 115 11.39 -1.84 21.12
C HIS A 115 12.62 -2.72 20.91
N GLU A 116 12.55 -4.02 21.26
CA GLU A 116 13.67 -4.96 21.17
C GLU A 116 13.74 -5.62 19.79
N ALA A 117 12.57 -5.89 19.20
CA ALA A 117 12.48 -6.40 17.84
C ALA A 117 13.10 -5.45 16.82
N PHE A 118 13.43 -5.98 15.64
CA PHE A 118 13.89 -5.12 14.54
C PHE A 118 12.84 -4.05 14.20
N HIS A 119 13.30 -2.81 14.00
CA HIS A 119 12.48 -1.72 13.50
C HIS A 119 13.32 -0.80 12.60
N PHE A 120 12.66 -0.08 11.67
CA PHE A 120 13.33 0.84 10.75
C PHE A 120 14.05 2.04 11.39
N GLY A 121 13.97 2.22 12.71
CA GLY A 121 14.83 3.20 13.42
C GLY A 121 16.29 2.73 13.55
N ARG A 122 16.58 1.47 13.21
CA ARG A 122 17.92 0.86 13.30
C ARG A 122 18.59 0.65 11.94
N ILE A 123 18.01 1.14 10.85
CA ILE A 123 18.62 1.01 9.51
C ILE A 123 19.78 2.01 9.36
N PRO A 124 20.84 1.67 8.62
CA PRO A 124 21.92 2.59 8.32
C PRO A 124 21.44 3.72 7.39
N CYS A 125 21.98 4.93 7.57
CA CYS A 125 21.60 6.12 6.78
C CYS A 125 21.76 5.94 5.26
N ARG A 126 22.69 5.10 4.83
CA ARG A 126 22.92 4.77 3.40
C ARG A 126 21.74 4.07 2.72
N GLU A 127 20.85 3.43 3.48
CA GLU A 127 19.59 2.87 2.96
C GLU A 127 18.53 3.95 2.67
N VAL A 128 18.68 5.16 3.23
CA VAL A 128 17.78 6.28 2.98
C VAL A 128 18.08 6.89 1.62
N LEU A 129 17.04 7.08 0.82
CA LEU A 129 17.12 7.80 -0.45
C LEU A 129 17.02 9.29 -0.20
N PHE A 130 15.89 9.73 0.37
CA PHE A 130 15.62 11.15 0.68
C PHE A 130 14.44 11.32 1.64
N GLU A 131 14.31 12.53 2.19
CA GLU A 131 13.15 12.95 2.99
C GLU A 131 12.08 13.60 2.08
N LEU A 132 10.87 13.04 2.04
CA LEU A 132 9.76 13.53 1.20
C LEU A 132 8.99 14.69 1.82
N ARG A 133 8.87 14.67 3.15
CA ARG A 133 8.23 15.69 3.99
C ARG A 133 8.90 15.62 5.35
N VAL A 134 8.78 16.68 6.16
CA VAL A 134 9.36 16.71 7.51
C VAL A 134 9.02 15.44 8.30
N HIS A 135 10.04 14.64 8.57
CA HIS A 135 10.07 13.33 9.21
C HIS A 135 9.40 12.16 8.45
N ASP A 136 9.11 12.28 7.16
CA ASP A 136 8.67 11.17 6.31
C ASP A 136 9.79 10.80 5.33
N TYR A 137 10.31 9.58 5.45
CA TYR A 137 11.48 9.15 4.68
C TYR A 137 11.12 8.12 3.61
N LEU A 138 11.86 8.16 2.51
CA LEU A 138 11.88 7.13 1.49
C LEU A 138 13.20 6.35 1.61
N VAL A 139 13.11 5.03 1.75
CA VAL A 139 14.28 4.15 1.93
C VAL A 139 14.21 2.97 0.97
N ILE A 140 15.36 2.38 0.61
CA ILE A 140 15.34 1.15 -0.19
C ILE A 140 14.67 0.01 0.58
N ASN A 141 13.98 -0.88 -0.13
CA ASN A 141 13.72 -2.20 0.42
C ASN A 141 14.89 -3.11 0.10
N VAL A 142 15.68 -3.47 1.11
CA VAL A 142 16.85 -4.36 0.96
C VAL A 142 16.50 -5.79 0.51
N SER A 143 15.21 -6.14 0.41
CA SER A 143 14.69 -7.36 -0.23
C SER A 143 13.67 -6.99 -1.32
N PRO A 144 14.15 -6.49 -2.47
CA PRO A 144 13.32 -5.87 -3.49
C PRO A 144 12.45 -6.89 -4.22
N LEU A 145 11.24 -6.45 -4.59
CA LEU A 145 10.27 -7.21 -5.37
C LEU A 145 10.53 -7.00 -6.85
N GLU A 146 10.69 -5.72 -7.17
CA GLU A 146 10.89 -5.16 -8.49
C GLU A 146 11.87 -3.98 -8.36
N PHE A 147 12.39 -3.53 -9.49
CA PHE A 147 13.16 -2.32 -9.63
C PHE A 147 12.41 -1.12 -9.01
N GLY A 148 13.16 -0.31 -8.27
CA GLY A 148 12.60 0.83 -7.53
C GLY A 148 11.71 0.45 -6.33
N HIS A 149 11.76 -0.81 -5.84
CA HIS A 149 11.06 -1.17 -4.61
C HIS A 149 11.68 -0.46 -3.39
N VAL A 150 10.90 0.43 -2.81
CA VAL A 150 11.23 1.29 -1.67
C VAL A 150 10.18 1.15 -0.57
N LEU A 151 10.52 1.67 0.61
CA LEU A 151 9.60 1.79 1.73
C LEU A 151 9.38 3.27 2.07
N LEU A 152 8.13 3.62 2.30
CA LEU A 152 7.72 4.89 2.91
C LEU A 152 7.67 4.71 4.42
N LEU A 153 8.41 5.53 5.16
CA LEU A 153 8.48 5.53 6.61
C LEU A 153 7.90 6.82 7.18
N PRO A 154 6.62 6.84 7.61
CA PRO A 154 6.02 8.02 8.21
C PRO A 154 6.48 8.18 9.66
N GLN A 155 7.24 9.25 9.95
CA GLN A 155 7.73 9.58 11.29
C GLN A 155 8.42 8.40 12.02
N PRO A 156 9.47 7.77 11.45
CA PRO A 156 10.08 6.58 12.03
C PRO A 156 10.67 6.82 13.44
N GLY A 157 11.03 8.07 13.77
CA GLY A 157 11.47 8.43 15.12
C GLY A 157 10.36 8.39 16.19
N ARG A 158 9.08 8.25 15.79
CA ARG A 158 7.94 8.07 16.70
C ARG A 158 7.66 6.61 17.04
N LEU A 159 8.32 5.66 16.38
CA LEU A 159 8.20 4.22 16.66
C LEU A 159 6.73 3.75 16.65
N LEU A 160 5.98 4.17 15.64
CA LEU A 160 4.55 3.84 15.53
C LEU A 160 4.37 2.37 15.15
N CYS A 161 3.40 1.69 15.77
CA CYS A 161 3.00 0.34 15.36
C CYS A 161 2.61 0.31 13.87
N GLN A 162 2.62 -0.87 13.26
CA GLN A 162 2.17 -1.12 11.88
C GLN A 162 0.64 -1.00 11.75
N ALA A 163 0.13 0.21 11.94
CA ALA A 163 -1.28 0.59 11.85
C ALA A 163 -1.42 1.81 10.91
N LEU A 164 -2.29 1.68 9.92
CA LEU A 164 -2.39 2.68 8.85
C LEU A 164 -3.04 3.98 9.33
N SER A 165 -2.24 5.03 9.49
CA SER A 165 -2.70 6.34 9.95
C SER A 165 -3.11 7.26 8.79
N SER A 166 -3.90 8.29 9.09
CA SER A 166 -4.26 9.35 8.13
C SER A 166 -3.04 10.06 7.54
N ARG A 167 -1.94 10.19 8.30
CA ARG A 167 -0.67 10.72 7.79
C ARG A 167 -0.04 9.76 6.78
N ALA A 168 -0.01 8.46 7.08
CA ALA A 168 0.52 7.43 6.19
C ALA A 168 -0.26 7.35 4.87
N VAL A 169 -1.59 7.41 4.92
CA VAL A 169 -2.43 7.45 3.70
C VAL A 169 -2.12 8.70 2.87
N ARG A 170 -2.04 9.89 3.47
CA ARG A 170 -1.65 11.11 2.74
C ARG A 170 -0.25 11.02 2.13
N LEU A 171 0.70 10.41 2.83
CA LEU A 171 2.04 10.18 2.30
C LEU A 171 1.99 9.24 1.09
N ALA A 172 1.22 8.15 1.17
CA ALA A 172 1.01 7.21 0.07
C ALA A 172 0.43 7.90 -1.17
N LEU A 173 -0.67 8.65 -1.00
CA LEU A 173 -1.33 9.37 -2.08
C LEU A 173 -0.42 10.42 -2.71
N ARG A 174 0.30 11.20 -1.89
CA ARG A 174 1.25 12.19 -2.41
C ARG A 174 2.35 11.53 -3.22
N THR A 175 2.94 10.46 -2.72
CA THR A 175 4.01 9.73 -3.41
C THR A 175 3.51 9.11 -4.71
N LEU A 176 2.31 8.52 -4.71
CA LEU A 176 1.66 8.00 -5.91
C LEU A 176 1.46 9.09 -6.98
N LEU A 177 1.08 10.30 -6.56
CA LEU A 177 0.83 11.42 -7.45
C LEU A 177 2.11 12.12 -7.95
N LEU A 178 3.26 11.89 -7.33
CA LEU A 178 4.54 12.40 -7.82
C LEU A 178 5.06 11.60 -9.03
N SER A 179 4.68 10.33 -9.13
CA SER A 179 5.08 9.46 -10.25
C SER A 179 4.25 9.74 -11.50
N ALA A 180 4.95 9.89 -12.63
CA ALA A 180 4.37 9.88 -13.98
C ALA A 180 4.14 8.44 -14.48
N HIS A 181 4.78 7.46 -13.85
CA HIS A 181 4.65 6.06 -14.26
C HIS A 181 3.29 5.47 -13.83
N PRO A 182 2.45 4.96 -14.76
CA PRO A 182 1.11 4.43 -14.46
C PRO A 182 1.13 3.17 -13.59
N GLY A 183 2.21 2.38 -13.67
CA GLY A 183 2.44 1.19 -12.86
C GLY A 183 3.15 1.45 -11.53
N PHE A 184 3.33 2.70 -11.10
CA PHE A 184 3.84 2.97 -9.75
C PHE A 184 2.70 2.79 -8.74
N ARG A 185 2.95 1.99 -7.70
CA ARG A 185 1.93 1.64 -6.70
C ARG A 185 2.50 1.77 -5.31
N VAL A 186 1.61 2.08 -4.36
CA VAL A 186 1.93 2.12 -2.94
C VAL A 186 1.00 1.17 -2.21
N GLY A 187 1.47 0.46 -1.19
CA GLY A 187 0.53 -0.22 -0.32
C GLY A 187 1.07 -0.71 1.01
N PHE A 188 0.16 -1.26 1.79
CA PHE A 188 0.29 -1.51 3.21
C PHE A 188 -0.20 -2.92 3.53
N ASN A 189 0.55 -3.58 4.39
CA ASN A 189 0.18 -4.85 5.02
C ASN A 189 -0.08 -4.56 6.50
N SER A 190 -1.27 -4.90 7.03
CA SER A 190 -1.48 -4.88 8.47
C SER A 190 -0.69 -6.00 9.14
N LEU A 191 -0.52 -5.91 10.46
CA LEU A 191 -0.16 -7.10 11.23
C LEU A 191 -1.18 -8.21 10.96
N ARG A 192 -0.72 -9.47 10.96
CA ARG A 192 -1.48 -10.68 10.55
C ARG A 192 -1.92 -10.72 9.07
N ALA A 193 -1.61 -9.70 8.27
CA ALA A 193 -1.83 -9.65 6.82
C ALA A 193 -0.51 -9.63 6.02
N CYS A 194 0.44 -10.50 6.41
CA CYS A 194 1.76 -10.61 5.80
C CYS A 194 2.71 -9.40 5.96
N ALA A 195 2.45 -8.49 6.91
CA ALA A 195 3.50 -7.59 7.40
C ALA A 195 4.68 -8.40 7.97
N SER A 196 5.90 -7.87 7.85
CA SER A 196 7.10 -8.53 8.38
C SER A 196 7.71 -7.84 9.60
N VAL A 197 7.34 -6.58 9.84
CA VAL A 197 7.90 -5.72 10.89
C VAL A 197 6.77 -4.93 11.54
N ASN A 198 6.70 -4.90 12.86
CA ASN A 198 5.81 -3.99 13.60
C ASN A 198 6.42 -2.60 13.75
N HIS A 199 6.53 -1.87 12.64
CA HIS A 199 6.90 -0.45 12.62
C HIS A 199 6.28 0.15 11.36
N LEU A 200 5.46 1.19 11.50
CA LEU A 200 4.69 1.79 10.40
C LEU A 200 5.52 2.02 9.14
N HIS A 201 5.22 1.25 8.11
CA HIS A 201 5.81 1.36 6.78
C HIS A 201 4.79 1.01 5.69
N LEU A 202 5.01 1.58 4.50
CA LEU A 202 4.31 1.21 3.28
C LEU A 202 5.34 0.83 2.22
N HIS A 203 4.98 -0.08 1.34
CA HIS A 203 5.75 -0.46 0.17
C HIS A 203 5.42 0.48 -0.98
N ALA A 204 6.40 0.85 -1.80
CA ALA A 204 6.15 1.42 -3.12
C ALA A 204 7.09 0.81 -4.16
N TYR A 205 6.59 0.57 -5.37
CA TYR A 205 7.37 -0.07 -6.44
C TYR A 205 6.75 0.24 -7.81
N TYR A 206 7.59 0.11 -8.86
CA TYR A 206 7.17 0.15 -10.25
C TYR A 206 6.85 -1.27 -10.73
N LEU A 207 5.97 -1.41 -11.71
CA LEU A 207 5.79 -2.66 -12.45
C LEU A 207 5.36 -2.30 -13.86
N GLU A 208 6.07 -2.81 -14.86
CA GLU A 208 5.81 -2.59 -16.29
C GLU A 208 4.66 -3.47 -16.83
N HIS A 209 3.66 -3.71 -15.98
CA HIS A 209 2.45 -4.44 -16.33
C HIS A 209 1.23 -3.75 -15.72
N ARG A 210 0.17 -3.70 -16.53
CA ARG A 210 -1.17 -3.33 -16.09
C ARG A 210 -1.73 -4.40 -15.18
N LEU A 211 -2.26 -4.01 -14.03
CA LEU A 211 -2.94 -4.92 -13.11
C LEU A 211 -4.47 -4.73 -13.15
N PRO A 212 -5.25 -5.79 -12.89
CA PRO A 212 -6.73 -5.71 -12.90
C PRO A 212 -7.29 -4.60 -12.02
N VAL A 213 -6.65 -4.33 -10.87
CA VAL A 213 -7.05 -3.26 -9.94
C VAL A 213 -7.11 -1.86 -10.57
N GLU A 214 -6.46 -1.62 -11.70
CA GLU A 214 -6.49 -0.34 -12.39
C GLU A 214 -7.78 -0.14 -13.20
N TRP A 215 -8.36 -1.21 -13.74
CA TRP A 215 -9.42 -1.13 -14.76
C TRP A 215 -10.63 -2.03 -14.48
N MET A 216 -10.58 -2.86 -13.43
CA MET A 216 -11.69 -3.76 -13.09
C MET A 216 -12.96 -2.98 -12.72
N LYS A 217 -14.10 -3.53 -13.13
CA LYS A 217 -15.43 -3.02 -12.78
C LYS A 217 -15.69 -3.23 -11.29
N LEU A 218 -16.33 -2.24 -10.67
CA LEU A 218 -16.71 -2.27 -9.26
C LEU A 218 -18.23 -2.19 -9.12
N SER A 219 -18.76 -2.94 -8.17
CA SER A 219 -20.19 -3.02 -7.87
C SER A 219 -20.58 -1.99 -6.80
N VAL A 220 -21.79 -1.46 -6.90
CA VAL A 220 -22.37 -0.61 -5.85
C VAL A 220 -22.59 -1.39 -4.56
N ILE A 221 -22.48 -0.71 -3.41
CA ILE A 221 -22.78 -1.29 -2.11
C ILE A 221 -24.25 -0.97 -1.77
N PRO A 222 -25.14 -1.98 -1.64
CA PRO A 222 -26.53 -1.75 -1.23
C PRO A 222 -26.61 -1.01 0.11
N GLY A 223 -27.47 0.02 0.17
CA GLY A 223 -27.69 0.83 1.38
C GLY A 223 -26.63 1.90 1.65
N LEU A 224 -25.53 1.96 0.89
CA LEU A 224 -24.54 3.03 1.02
C LEU A 224 -25.00 4.29 0.27
N ARG A 225 -24.85 5.47 0.90
CA ARG A 225 -25.17 6.74 0.23
C ARG A 225 -24.33 6.95 -1.03
N ALA A 226 -24.99 7.33 -2.13
CA ALA A 226 -24.37 7.50 -3.46
C ALA A 226 -23.14 8.44 -3.48
N ALA A 227 -23.13 9.47 -2.63
CA ALA A 227 -22.03 10.43 -2.52
C ALA A 227 -20.73 9.86 -1.90
N ILE A 228 -20.78 8.64 -1.36
CA ILE A 228 -19.62 7.93 -0.82
C ILE A 228 -19.00 7.10 -1.97
N PRO A 229 -17.76 7.41 -2.42
CA PRO A 229 -17.13 6.75 -3.55
C PRO A 229 -16.54 5.37 -3.21
N LEU A 230 -17.19 4.61 -2.30
CA LEU A 230 -16.81 3.25 -1.94
C LEU A 230 -17.66 2.25 -2.74
N ARG A 231 -17.01 1.22 -3.28
CA ARG A 231 -17.60 0.16 -4.09
C ARG A 231 -17.00 -1.19 -3.70
N LEU A 232 -17.51 -2.27 -4.28
CA LEU A 232 -17.00 -3.63 -4.08
C LEU A 232 -16.31 -4.15 -5.34
N ALA A 233 -15.19 -4.85 -5.18
CA ALA A 233 -14.73 -5.81 -6.16
C ALA A 233 -15.15 -7.20 -5.68
N LEU A 234 -15.96 -7.91 -6.48
CA LEU A 234 -16.52 -9.22 -6.17
C LEU A 234 -16.25 -10.20 -7.32
N PRO A 235 -16.35 -11.51 -7.11
CA PRO A 235 -16.37 -12.48 -8.20
C PRO A 235 -17.48 -12.15 -9.23
N PRO A 236 -17.26 -12.35 -10.54
CA PRO A 236 -16.04 -12.86 -11.18
C PRO A 236 -14.97 -11.78 -11.44
N ALA A 237 -15.21 -10.51 -11.11
CA ALA A 237 -14.26 -9.43 -11.37
C ALA A 237 -12.97 -9.56 -10.53
N SER A 238 -13.07 -10.08 -9.30
CA SER A 238 -11.93 -10.41 -8.45
C SER A 238 -12.10 -11.80 -7.82
N PRO A 239 -11.02 -12.61 -7.70
CA PRO A 239 -11.07 -13.87 -6.95
C PRO A 239 -11.34 -13.69 -5.45
N ILE A 240 -11.06 -12.50 -4.90
CA ILE A 240 -11.21 -12.18 -3.48
C ILE A 240 -12.06 -10.90 -3.30
N PRO A 241 -13.12 -10.94 -2.46
CA PRO A 241 -13.91 -9.77 -2.15
C PRO A 241 -13.08 -8.63 -1.53
N SER A 242 -13.31 -7.40 -1.98
CA SER A 242 -12.66 -6.21 -1.41
C SER A 242 -13.50 -4.96 -1.54
N PHE A 243 -13.17 -3.96 -0.71
CA PHE A 243 -13.68 -2.61 -0.86
C PHE A 243 -12.73 -1.80 -1.73
N ALA A 244 -13.27 -0.91 -2.55
CA ALA A 244 -12.49 -0.02 -3.40
C ALA A 244 -13.05 1.40 -3.37
N VAL A 245 -12.17 2.37 -3.11
CA VAL A 245 -12.47 3.80 -3.21
C VAL A 245 -11.84 4.33 -4.48
N SER A 246 -12.59 5.05 -5.32
CA SER A 246 -12.07 5.66 -6.54
C SER A 246 -12.44 7.14 -6.60
N VAL A 247 -11.46 8.02 -6.83
CA VAL A 247 -11.70 9.47 -6.90
C VAL A 247 -10.83 10.12 -7.97
N HIS A 248 -11.30 11.23 -8.54
CA HIS A 248 -10.46 12.10 -9.36
C HIS A 248 -9.61 12.99 -8.44
N PRO A 249 -8.28 12.99 -8.58
CA PRO A 249 -7.41 13.78 -7.69
C PRO A 249 -7.58 15.31 -7.89
N GLU A 250 -8.10 15.76 -9.03
CA GLU A 250 -8.41 17.16 -9.33
C GLU A 250 -9.67 17.67 -8.61
N GLU A 251 -10.59 16.77 -8.25
CA GLU A 251 -11.81 17.14 -7.57
C GLU A 251 -11.50 17.72 -6.17
N PRO A 252 -12.00 18.93 -5.85
CA PRO A 252 -11.76 19.56 -4.56
C PRO A 252 -12.14 18.66 -3.38
N GLY A 253 -11.16 18.33 -2.54
CA GLY A 253 -11.35 17.50 -1.35
C GLY A 253 -11.48 16.00 -1.59
N ALA A 254 -11.36 15.52 -2.84
CA ALA A 254 -11.47 14.10 -3.19
C ALA A 254 -10.42 13.24 -2.47
N LEU A 255 -9.14 13.64 -2.49
CA LEU A 255 -8.08 12.92 -1.79
C LEU A 255 -8.28 12.88 -0.27
N LYS A 256 -8.85 13.94 0.30
CA LYS A 256 -9.23 13.96 1.73
C LYS A 256 -10.36 12.97 1.98
N LYS A 257 -11.41 12.97 1.15
CA LYS A 257 -12.53 12.04 1.28
C LYS A 257 -12.06 10.58 1.17
N LEU A 258 -11.19 10.27 0.21
CA LEU A 258 -10.57 8.95 0.09
C LEU A 258 -9.78 8.60 1.35
N THR A 259 -8.95 9.53 1.85
CA THR A 259 -8.19 9.34 3.09
C THR A 259 -9.09 9.02 4.27
N ASP A 260 -10.15 9.80 4.47
CA ASP A 260 -11.09 9.63 5.57
C ASP A 260 -11.77 8.26 5.48
N ILE A 261 -12.30 7.88 4.30
CA ILE A 261 -12.96 6.57 4.10
C ILE A 261 -12.00 5.41 4.37
N VAL A 262 -10.78 5.46 3.81
CA VAL A 262 -9.79 4.40 4.02
C VAL A 262 -9.48 4.27 5.51
N CYS A 263 -9.23 5.38 6.21
CA CYS A 263 -8.93 5.36 7.64
C CYS A 263 -10.08 4.80 8.49
N GLU A 264 -11.32 5.21 8.26
CA GLU A 264 -12.49 4.71 8.99
C GLU A 264 -12.67 3.20 8.79
N VAL A 265 -12.54 2.72 7.55
CA VAL A 265 -12.71 1.29 7.22
C VAL A 265 -11.60 0.44 7.82
N VAL A 266 -10.32 0.84 7.71
CA VAL A 266 -9.22 0.06 8.29
C VAL A 266 -9.19 0.12 9.81
N GLN A 267 -9.65 1.23 10.42
CA GLN A 267 -9.80 1.33 11.87
C GLN A 267 -10.88 0.39 12.38
N LEU A 268 -12.04 0.30 11.70
CA LEU A 268 -13.06 -0.70 12.00
C LEU A 268 -12.50 -2.12 11.91
N MET A 269 -11.81 -2.45 10.82
CA MET A 269 -11.17 -3.76 10.66
C MET A 269 -10.17 -4.07 11.78
N ALA A 270 -9.32 -3.11 12.14
CA ALA A 270 -8.36 -3.27 13.23
C ALA A 270 -9.06 -3.53 14.57
N GLN A 271 -10.12 -2.78 14.91
CA GLN A 271 -10.91 -2.96 16.12
C GLN A 271 -11.60 -4.33 16.19
N CYS A 272 -11.95 -4.90 15.04
CA CYS A 272 -12.51 -6.23 14.91
C CYS A 272 -11.44 -7.34 14.78
N GLU A 273 -10.15 -7.02 14.93
CA GLU A 273 -9.03 -7.95 14.72
C GLU A 273 -9.03 -8.61 13.31
N ILE A 274 -9.54 -7.90 12.31
CA ILE A 274 -9.56 -8.32 10.92
C ILE A 274 -8.26 -7.88 10.24
N ALA A 275 -7.45 -8.86 9.86
CA ALA A 275 -6.27 -8.66 9.04
C ALA A 275 -6.64 -8.05 7.67
N HIS A 276 -5.83 -7.11 7.18
CA HIS A 276 -6.13 -6.39 5.94
C HIS A 276 -4.91 -5.90 5.18
N ASN A 277 -5.05 -5.79 3.86
CA ASN A 277 -4.09 -5.15 2.95
C ASN A 277 -4.71 -3.93 2.29
N VAL A 278 -3.90 -2.91 2.00
CA VAL A 278 -4.37 -1.69 1.30
C VAL A 278 -3.43 -1.35 0.15
N MET A 279 -3.95 -1.20 -1.07
CA MET A 279 -3.18 -0.71 -2.22
C MET A 279 -3.73 0.61 -2.73
N PHE A 280 -2.84 1.55 -3.00
CA PHE A 280 -3.09 2.79 -3.73
C PHE A 280 -2.47 2.69 -5.12
N THR A 281 -3.26 2.95 -6.15
CA THR A 281 -2.84 2.87 -7.55
C THR A 281 -3.56 3.94 -8.38
N ARG A 282 -3.02 4.26 -9.55
CA ARG A 282 -3.79 4.95 -10.59
C ARG A 282 -4.83 3.98 -11.18
N GLY A 283 -5.89 4.49 -11.79
CA GLY A 283 -6.86 3.65 -12.52
C GLY A 283 -7.73 4.43 -13.49
N GLU A 284 -8.55 3.69 -14.24
CA GLU A 284 -9.41 4.20 -15.31
C GLU A 284 -10.81 4.53 -14.81
N GLU A 285 -11.35 5.68 -15.23
CA GLU A 285 -12.72 6.13 -14.94
C GLU A 285 -13.79 5.24 -15.58
N THR A 286 -13.58 4.89 -16.84
CA THR A 286 -14.42 4.00 -17.65
C THR A 286 -13.51 3.13 -18.51
N THR A 287 -13.94 1.92 -18.84
CA THR A 287 -13.17 0.94 -19.64
C THR A 287 -12.97 1.36 -21.12
N THR A 288 -13.25 2.62 -21.47
CA THR A 288 -13.34 3.12 -22.85
C THR A 288 -12.10 3.91 -23.29
N ALA A 289 -11.40 4.60 -22.38
CA ALA A 289 -10.12 5.23 -22.67
C ALA A 289 -8.97 4.25 -22.37
N ARG A 290 -8.71 3.32 -23.30
CA ARG A 290 -7.95 2.05 -23.09
C ARG A 290 -6.54 2.16 -22.48
N CYS A 291 -5.99 3.35 -22.29
CA CYS A 291 -4.64 3.54 -21.77
C CYS A 291 -4.49 4.63 -20.70
N MET A 292 -5.45 5.53 -20.50
CA MET A 292 -5.29 6.68 -19.60
C MET A 292 -5.84 6.38 -18.21
N VAL A 293 -4.99 6.49 -17.19
CA VAL A 293 -5.34 6.30 -15.79
C VAL A 293 -5.33 7.66 -15.05
N SER A 294 -6.51 8.27 -14.94
CA SER A 294 -6.72 9.58 -14.33
C SER A 294 -7.19 9.52 -12.88
N MET A 295 -7.82 8.41 -12.47
CA MET A 295 -8.31 8.26 -11.11
C MET A 295 -7.22 7.78 -10.17
N VAL A 296 -7.40 8.07 -8.89
CA VAL A 296 -6.73 7.37 -7.79
C VAL A 296 -7.70 6.34 -7.23
N ARG A 297 -7.23 5.09 -7.12
CA ARG A 297 -7.98 3.98 -6.55
C ARG A 297 -7.27 3.47 -5.30
N ALA A 298 -8.04 3.20 -4.25
CA ALA A 298 -7.59 2.54 -3.02
C ALA A 298 -8.38 1.26 -2.81
N PHE A 299 -7.72 0.11 -2.83
CA PHE A 299 -8.32 -1.20 -2.53
C PHE A 299 -8.01 -1.60 -1.10
N ILE A 300 -9.00 -2.16 -0.41
CA ILE A 300 -8.92 -2.63 0.96
C ILE A 300 -9.42 -4.08 0.98
N TRP A 301 -8.51 -5.02 1.20
CA TRP A 301 -8.82 -6.45 1.25
C TRP A 301 -8.88 -6.92 2.70
N PRO A 302 -10.07 -7.09 3.29
CA PRO A 302 -10.21 -7.87 4.51
C PRO A 302 -9.93 -9.34 4.19
N ARG A 303 -9.21 -10.02 5.08
CA ARG A 303 -8.77 -11.39 4.86
C ARG A 303 -8.67 -12.15 6.17
N LYS A 304 -8.62 -13.48 6.07
CA LYS A 304 -8.23 -14.32 7.19
C LYS A 304 -6.85 -13.91 7.69
N SER A 305 -6.66 -13.96 9.01
CA SER A 305 -5.34 -13.82 9.62
C SER A 305 -4.44 -14.92 9.08
N SER A 306 -3.29 -14.55 8.50
CA SER A 306 -2.34 -15.55 8.04
C SER A 306 -1.58 -16.15 9.22
N PRO A 307 -1.59 -17.48 9.39
CA PRO A 307 -0.66 -18.15 10.29
C PRO A 307 0.78 -17.95 9.80
N GLU A 308 1.73 -18.10 10.72
CA GLU A 308 3.12 -17.64 10.63
C GLU A 308 3.94 -18.38 9.55
N THR A 309 3.48 -19.55 9.13
CA THR A 309 4.07 -20.34 8.05
C THR A 309 3.59 -19.82 6.70
N LYS A 310 4.44 -19.00 6.08
CA LYS A 310 4.44 -18.81 4.63
C LYS A 310 4.38 -20.20 4.00
N ASN A 311 3.31 -20.49 3.26
CA ASN A 311 3.11 -21.80 2.65
C ASN A 311 4.36 -22.18 1.84
N LEU A 312 4.71 -23.46 1.87
CA LEU A 312 5.69 -24.12 1.00
C LEU A 312 5.30 -24.08 -0.50
N GLY A 313 4.29 -23.29 -0.86
CA GLY A 313 3.78 -23.16 -2.22
C GLY A 313 4.49 -22.07 -3.03
N ALA A 314 3.99 -21.85 -4.25
CA ALA A 314 4.60 -20.98 -5.25
C ALA A 314 4.84 -19.53 -4.78
N PHE A 315 3.96 -18.96 -3.96
CA PHE A 315 4.07 -17.58 -3.47
C PHE A 315 3.24 -17.38 -2.19
N ASN A 316 3.43 -16.22 -1.53
CA ASN A 316 2.63 -15.83 -0.37
C ASN A 316 1.63 -14.74 -0.76
N VAL A 317 0.35 -14.92 -0.47
CA VAL A 317 -0.68 -13.93 -0.77
C VAL A 317 -0.61 -12.77 0.25
N ALA A 318 0.22 -11.78 -0.05
CA ALA A 318 0.34 -10.52 0.67
C ALA A 318 -0.40 -9.43 -0.11
N LEU A 319 0.25 -8.32 -0.43
CA LEU A 319 -0.37 -7.16 -1.08
C LEU A 319 -0.34 -7.23 -2.61
N CYS A 320 0.83 -7.46 -3.20
CA CYS A 320 0.98 -7.44 -4.65
C CYS A 320 0.20 -8.58 -5.30
N GLU A 321 0.10 -9.71 -4.62
CA GLU A 321 -0.60 -10.89 -5.11
C GLU A 321 -2.10 -10.65 -5.20
N LEU A 322 -2.67 -9.98 -4.19
CA LEU A 322 -4.08 -9.55 -4.19
C LEU A 322 -4.39 -8.58 -5.33
N ALA A 323 -3.40 -7.79 -5.76
CA ALA A 323 -3.52 -6.88 -6.89
C ALA A 323 -3.30 -7.55 -8.25
N GLY A 324 -2.81 -8.79 -8.29
CA GLY A 324 -2.56 -9.56 -9.52
C GLY A 324 -1.08 -9.77 -9.88
N HIS A 325 -0.12 -9.28 -9.09
CA HIS A 325 1.32 -9.50 -9.30
C HIS A 325 1.84 -10.59 -8.35
N LEU A 326 2.33 -11.70 -8.90
CA LEU A 326 2.72 -12.91 -8.17
C LEU A 326 4.24 -13.13 -8.20
N PRO A 327 4.99 -12.77 -7.14
CA PRO A 327 6.40 -13.08 -7.00
C PRO A 327 6.56 -14.57 -6.63
N VAL A 328 6.98 -15.38 -7.59
CA VAL A 328 7.10 -16.84 -7.49
C VAL A 328 8.48 -17.25 -6.98
N SER A 329 8.49 -18.19 -6.03
CA SER A 329 9.65 -18.55 -5.21
C SER A 329 10.61 -19.57 -5.84
N SER A 330 10.20 -20.33 -6.85
CA SER A 330 11.05 -21.31 -7.53
C SER A 330 10.74 -21.39 -9.02
N ARG A 331 11.70 -21.92 -9.78
CA ARG A 331 11.52 -22.13 -11.22
C ARG A 331 10.44 -23.17 -11.50
N GLU A 332 10.39 -24.28 -10.76
CA GLU A 332 9.37 -25.31 -11.00
C GLU A 332 7.96 -24.75 -10.78
N HIS A 333 7.75 -24.04 -9.66
CA HIS A 333 6.49 -23.36 -9.40
C HIS A 333 6.16 -22.33 -10.48
N PHE A 334 7.16 -21.55 -10.93
CA PHE A 334 6.94 -20.54 -11.97
C PHE A 334 6.53 -21.16 -13.31
N ASP A 335 7.07 -22.32 -13.68
CA ASP A 335 6.74 -22.97 -14.94
C ASP A 335 5.34 -23.65 -14.87
N MET A 336 4.97 -24.23 -13.73
CA MET A 336 3.71 -24.97 -13.57
C MET A 336 2.49 -24.12 -13.19
N LEU A 337 2.67 -22.96 -12.55
CA LEU A 337 1.58 -22.16 -11.98
C LEU A 337 0.52 -21.78 -13.03
N CYS A 338 -0.73 -22.21 -12.86
CA CYS A 338 -1.81 -21.77 -13.74
C CYS A 338 -2.68 -20.68 -13.08
N TRP A 339 -3.57 -20.07 -13.86
CA TRP A 339 -4.48 -19.04 -13.34
C TRP A 339 -5.39 -19.58 -12.23
N ASN A 340 -5.91 -20.81 -12.38
CA ASN A 340 -6.79 -21.44 -11.39
C ASN A 340 -6.09 -21.62 -10.04
N ASP A 341 -4.82 -22.04 -10.05
CA ASP A 341 -4.02 -22.19 -8.83
C ASP A 341 -3.88 -20.84 -8.11
N ALA A 342 -3.55 -19.78 -8.86
CA ALA A 342 -3.39 -18.44 -8.32
C ALA A 342 -4.70 -17.87 -7.78
N ALA A 343 -5.80 -18.02 -8.51
CA ALA A 343 -7.13 -17.60 -8.07
C ALA A 343 -7.57 -18.33 -6.80
N THR A 344 -7.29 -19.63 -6.71
CA THR A 344 -7.57 -20.46 -5.53
C THR A 344 -6.77 -19.98 -4.33
N ALA A 345 -5.45 -19.75 -4.50
CA ALA A 345 -4.60 -19.23 -3.44
C ALA A 345 -5.11 -17.89 -2.87
N LEU A 346 -5.58 -16.97 -3.73
CA LEU A 346 -6.21 -15.72 -3.30
C LEU A 346 -7.52 -15.96 -2.55
N LYS A 347 -8.41 -16.81 -3.11
CA LYS A 347 -9.71 -17.15 -2.51
C LYS A 347 -9.55 -17.77 -1.12
N ASP A 348 -8.52 -18.59 -0.91
CA ASP A 348 -8.26 -19.23 0.38
C ASP A 348 -7.99 -18.22 1.51
N GLN A 349 -7.48 -17.04 1.18
CA GLN A 349 -7.27 -15.96 2.14
C GLN A 349 -8.53 -15.13 2.41
N ALA A 350 -9.58 -15.24 1.59
CA ALA A 350 -10.80 -14.46 1.78
C ALA A 350 -11.47 -14.77 3.12
N LEU A 351 -12.15 -13.78 3.71
CA LEU A 351 -13.13 -14.03 4.76
C LEU A 351 -14.23 -14.97 4.25
N SER A 352 -14.97 -15.61 5.17
CA SER A 352 -16.20 -16.31 4.76
C SER A 352 -17.19 -15.32 4.15
N GLU A 353 -18.10 -15.80 3.30
CA GLU A 353 -19.14 -14.93 2.70
C GLU A 353 -20.00 -14.26 3.78
N GLN A 354 -20.29 -14.98 4.87
CA GLN A 354 -21.03 -14.46 6.01
C GLN A 354 -20.26 -13.35 6.72
N ASP A 355 -18.98 -13.55 7.03
CA ASP A 355 -18.16 -12.55 7.72
C ASP A 355 -17.94 -11.30 6.87
N PHE A 356 -17.72 -11.48 5.56
CA PHE A 356 -17.60 -10.35 4.64
C PHE A 356 -18.92 -9.57 4.53
N ALA A 357 -20.07 -10.26 4.48
CA ALA A 357 -21.38 -9.62 4.44
C ALA A 357 -21.69 -8.86 5.75
N LEU A 358 -21.28 -9.38 6.91
CA LEU A 358 -21.39 -8.68 8.19
C LEU A 358 -20.50 -7.42 8.21
N LEU A 359 -19.23 -7.56 7.83
CA LEU A 359 -18.31 -6.43 7.73
C LEU A 359 -18.83 -5.36 6.76
N GLN A 360 -19.39 -5.76 5.61
CA GLN A 360 -20.01 -4.83 4.67
C GLN A 360 -21.16 -4.06 5.31
N LYS A 361 -22.03 -4.70 6.10
CA LYS A 361 -23.12 -4.02 6.82
C LYS A 361 -22.57 -3.00 7.82
N ASP A 362 -21.52 -3.37 8.57
CA ASP A 362 -20.89 -2.47 9.55
C ASP A 362 -20.22 -1.27 8.88
N VAL A 363 -19.52 -1.48 7.76
CA VAL A 363 -18.94 -0.40 6.94
C VAL A 363 -20.02 0.55 6.42
N VAL A 364 -21.14 0.02 5.92
CA VAL A 364 -22.27 0.85 5.45
C VAL A 364 -22.83 1.70 6.58
N LYS A 365 -23.08 1.09 7.75
CA LYS A 365 -23.58 1.79 8.93
C LYS A 365 -22.62 2.90 9.38
N LEU A 366 -21.33 2.58 9.48
CA LEU A 366 -20.27 3.52 9.87
C LEU A 366 -20.24 4.74 8.95
N LEU A 367 -20.12 4.53 7.63
CA LEU A 367 -19.90 5.62 6.69
C LEU A 367 -21.16 6.46 6.44
N ASN A 368 -22.35 5.87 6.50
CA ASN A 368 -23.60 6.63 6.43
C ASN A 368 -23.74 7.58 7.64
N ASN A 369 -23.37 7.12 8.84
CA ASN A 369 -23.39 7.95 10.04
C ASN A 369 -22.33 9.06 10.00
N PHE A 370 -21.12 8.75 9.52
CA PHE A 370 -20.04 9.71 9.35
C PHE A 370 -20.46 10.90 8.48
N VAL A 371 -21.13 10.65 7.35
CA VAL A 371 -21.65 11.70 6.47
C VAL A 371 -22.78 12.49 7.15
N ALA A 372 -23.67 11.83 7.89
CA ALA A 372 -24.76 12.52 8.60
C ALA A 372 -24.23 13.53 9.63
N LEU A 373 -23.23 13.13 10.42
CA LEU A 373 -22.56 13.99 11.40
C LEU A 373 -21.84 15.17 10.74
N ALA A 374 -21.16 14.94 9.60
CA ALA A 374 -20.51 16.01 8.86
C ALA A 374 -21.51 17.03 8.27
N MET A 375 -22.68 16.57 7.81
CA MET A 375 -23.76 17.44 7.34
C MET A 375 -24.38 18.27 8.47
N MET A 376 -24.63 17.65 9.63
CA MET A 376 -25.13 18.37 10.81
C MET A 376 -24.17 19.48 11.25
N LYS A 377 -22.87 19.20 11.34
CA LYS A 377 -21.85 20.22 11.69
C LYS A 377 -21.80 21.38 10.69
N LYS A 378 -21.96 21.11 9.39
CA LYS A 378 -22.02 22.17 8.36
C LYS A 378 -23.29 23.03 8.47
N ASN A 379 -24.42 22.43 8.80
CA ASN A 379 -25.68 23.16 8.95
C ASN A 379 -25.68 24.05 10.21
N VAL A 380 -25.11 23.56 11.33
CA VAL A 380 -24.93 24.38 12.54
C VAL A 380 -24.02 25.59 12.26
N CYS A 381 -22.90 25.41 11.56
CA CYS A 381 -22.03 26.55 11.21
C CYS A 381 -22.67 27.56 10.24
N LYS A 382 -23.72 27.18 9.48
CA LYS A 382 -24.48 28.08 8.60
C LYS A 382 -25.61 28.82 9.30
N ILE A 383 -26.07 28.33 10.46
CA ILE A 383 -27.13 28.96 11.27
C ILE A 383 -26.53 29.99 12.25
N VAL A 384 -25.22 29.89 12.52
CA VAL A 384 -24.48 30.76 13.46
C VAL A 384 -23.68 31.86 12.73
N MET A 385 -23.82 31.98 11.41
CA MET A 385 -23.43 33.16 10.62
C MET A 385 -24.69 33.83 10.11
#